data_AF-A0A964IA37-F1
#
_entry.id   AF-A0A964IA37-F1
#
_cell.length_a   1.000
_cell.length_b   1.000
_cell.length_c   1.000
_cell.angle_alpha   90.00
_cell.angle_beta   90.00
_cell.angle_gamma   90.00
#
_symmetry.space_group_name_H-M   'P 1'
#
loop_
_entity.id
_entity.type
_entity.pdbx_description
1 polymer ?
#
loop_
_entity_poly.entity_id
_entity_poly.type
_entity_poly.pdbx_seq_one_letter_code
_entity_poly.pdbx_strand_id
1 'polypeptide(L)' 'ENGNCEVIPDMQCIWVKAYDRTVSLPLPKVWKEHYNELRPPVDMQLQGTSSWINLVTKRDQQTPAGWSVPDSGH' A
#
# COMPACT_ATOMS: atom_id res chain seq x y z
N GLU A 1 17.26 -0.45 -14.64
CA GLU A 1 16.36 -1.61 -14.86
C GLU A 1 15.37 -1.28 -15.97
N ASN A 2 14.87 -2.31 -16.68
CA ASN A 2 14.05 -2.14 -17.88
C ASN A 2 12.55 -1.90 -17.60
N GLY A 3 12.16 -1.69 -16.33
CA GLY A 3 10.76 -1.45 -15.94
C GLY A 3 9.88 -2.71 -15.86
N ASN A 4 10.46 -3.90 -16.02
CA ASN A 4 9.76 -5.18 -15.97
C ASN A 4 9.70 -5.78 -14.55
N CYS A 5 8.75 -6.69 -14.34
CA CYS A 5 8.49 -7.34 -13.06
C CYS A 5 9.50 -8.45 -12.76
N GLU A 6 9.93 -8.51 -11.50
CA GLU A 6 10.81 -9.58 -10.99
C GLU A 6 10.15 -10.96 -11.14
N VAL A 7 8.84 -11.05 -10.89
CA VAL A 7 8.09 -12.32 -10.91
C VAL A 7 7.78 -12.78 -12.33
N ILE A 8 7.44 -11.85 -13.22
CA ILE A 8 7.14 -12.12 -14.64
C ILE A 8 7.94 -11.13 -15.49
N PRO A 9 9.15 -11.51 -15.95
CA PRO A 9 10.09 -10.60 -16.61
C PRO A 9 9.59 -9.97 -17.92
N ASP A 10 8.59 -10.55 -18.58
CA ASP A 10 8.00 -9.99 -19.80
C ASP A 10 6.87 -8.98 -19.52
N MET A 11 6.45 -8.86 -18.25
CA MET A 11 5.37 -7.98 -17.83
C MET A 11 5.96 -6.71 -17.20
N GLN A 12 5.48 -5.54 -17.61
CA GLN A 12 5.84 -4.29 -16.94
C GLN A 12 5.37 -4.31 -15.47
N CYS A 13 6.27 -3.91 -14.57
CA CYS A 13 6.02 -3.79 -13.14
C CYS A 13 4.76 -2.97 -12.85
N ILE A 14 3.90 -3.47 -11.96
CA ILE A 14 2.70 -2.75 -11.57
C ILE A 14 3.01 -1.37 -10.94
N TRP A 15 4.11 -1.28 -10.19
CA TRP A 15 4.57 -0.02 -9.58
C TRP A 15 5.01 1.02 -10.61
N VAL A 16 5.68 0.60 -11.69
CA VAL A 16 6.03 1.51 -12.80
C VAL A 16 4.76 2.04 -13.47
N LYS A 17 3.79 1.17 -13.77
CA LYS A 17 2.48 1.59 -14.32
C LYS A 17 1.73 2.53 -13.38
N ALA A 18 1.80 2.29 -12.08
CA ALA A 18 1.15 3.14 -11.08
C ALA A 18 1.82 4.52 -11.01
N TYR A 19 3.16 4.58 -11.00
CA TYR A 19 3.91 5.83 -11.09
C TYR A 19 3.54 6.64 -12.34
N ASP A 20 3.55 6.02 -13.52
CA ASP A 20 3.19 6.68 -14.79
C ASP A 20 1.79 7.32 -14.71
N ARG A 21 0.84 6.67 -14.02
CA ARG A 21 -0.52 7.21 -13.80
C ARG A 21 -0.54 8.40 -12.85
N THR A 22 0.34 8.48 -11.86
CA THR A 22 0.45 9.68 -11.00
C THR A 22 0.85 10.92 -11.81
N VAL A 23 1.70 10.73 -12.82
CA VAL A 23 2.20 11.80 -13.69
C VAL A 23 1.19 12.15 -14.77
N SER A 24 0.66 11.14 -15.47
CA SER A 24 -0.15 11.32 -16.69
C SER A 24 -1.62 11.67 -16.44
N LEU A 25 -2.21 11.24 -15.31
CA LEU A 25 -3.62 11.48 -15.03
C LEU A 25 -3.83 12.82 -14.29
N PRO A 26 -4.95 13.52 -14.56
CA PRO A 26 -5.33 14.75 -13.86
C PRO A 26 -5.94 14.43 -12.48
N LEU A 27 -5.17 13.77 -11.62
CA LEU A 27 -5.56 13.43 -10.26
C LEU A 27 -5.33 14.60 -9.29
N PRO A 28 -6.13 14.71 -8.21
CA PRO A 28 -5.83 15.62 -7.10
C PRO A 28 -4.41 15.42 -6.56
N LYS A 29 -3.73 16.51 -6.17
CA LYS A 29 -2.34 16.48 -5.64
C LYS A 29 -2.19 15.46 -4.50
N VAL A 30 -3.12 15.47 -3.56
CA VAL A 30 -3.17 14.54 -2.42
C VAL A 30 -3.14 13.07 -2.86
N TRP A 31 -3.82 12.72 -3.95
CA TRP A 31 -3.81 11.33 -4.46
C TRP A 31 -2.51 10.95 -5.14
N LYS A 32 -1.80 11.92 -5.74
CA LYS A 32 -0.47 11.68 -6.30
C LYS A 32 0.54 11.43 -5.18
N GLU A 33 0.39 12.10 -4.05
CA GLU A 33 1.25 11.97 -2.88
C GLU A 33 1.05 10.60 -2.17
N HIS A 34 -0.18 10.10 -2.09
CA HIS A 34 -0.49 8.77 -1.55
C HIS A 34 0.24 7.60 -2.24
N TYR A 35 0.74 7.77 -3.48
CA TYR A 35 1.55 6.75 -4.14
C TYR A 35 2.80 6.36 -3.31
N ASN A 36 3.40 7.31 -2.59
CA ASN A 36 4.57 7.07 -1.77
C ASN A 36 4.22 6.61 -0.34
N GLU A 37 2.94 6.49 0.00
CA GLU A 37 2.50 6.04 1.30
C GLU A 37 2.46 4.52 1.37
N LEU A 38 3.51 3.94 1.95
CA LEU A 38 3.54 2.51 2.21
C LEU A 38 2.55 2.17 3.33
N ARG A 39 1.56 1.32 3.02
CA ARG A 39 0.58 0.83 3.99
C ARG A 39 1.21 -0.22 4.91
N PRO A 40 0.77 -0.32 6.18
CA PRO A 40 1.23 -1.37 7.08
C PRO A 40 1.03 -2.76 6.48
N PRO A 41 1.92 -3.72 6.80
CA PRO A 41 1.79 -5.08 6.34
C PRO A 41 0.49 -5.68 6.87
N VAL A 42 -0.13 -6.51 6.05
CA VAL A 42 -1.33 -7.25 6.45
C VAL A 42 -0.96 -8.22 7.57
N ASP A 43 -1.75 -8.23 8.64
CA ASP A 43 -1.62 -9.24 9.69
C ASP A 43 -2.30 -10.55 9.28
N MET A 44 -1.48 -11.49 8.80
CA MET A 44 -1.94 -12.80 8.35
C MET A 44 -2.46 -13.70 9.48
N GLN A 45 -2.23 -13.36 10.76
CA GLN A 45 -2.78 -14.12 11.89
C GLN A 45 -4.31 -13.97 11.98
N LEU A 46 -4.89 -12.95 11.35
CA LEU A 46 -6.33 -12.70 11.31
C LEU A 46 -7.04 -13.41 10.16
N GLN A 47 -6.32 -14.21 9.37
CA GLN A 47 -6.92 -14.94 8.26
C GLN A 47 -7.99 -15.91 8.78
N GLY A 48 -9.19 -15.83 8.20
CA GLY A 48 -10.33 -16.67 8.58
C GLY A 48 -11.08 -16.21 9.83
N THR A 49 -10.70 -15.09 10.47
CA THR A 49 -11.46 -14.49 11.58
C THR A 49 -12.49 -13.47 11.07
N SER A 50 -13.45 -13.08 11.92
CA SER A 50 -14.50 -12.13 11.55
C SER A 50 -13.94 -10.71 11.41
N SER A 51 -14.14 -10.08 10.24
CA SER A 51 -13.75 -8.69 9.98
C SER A 51 -14.41 -7.70 10.97
N TRP A 52 -15.69 -7.88 11.30
CA TRP A 52 -16.38 -7.04 12.27
C TRP A 52 -15.76 -7.10 13.67
N ILE A 53 -15.42 -8.30 14.15
CA ILE A 53 -14.77 -8.48 15.45
C ILE A 53 -13.40 -7.80 15.45
N ASN A 54 -12.61 -8.00 14.38
CA ASN A 54 -11.30 -7.35 14.26
C ASN A 54 -11.41 -5.83 14.28
N LEU A 55 -12.40 -5.26 13.56
CA LEU A 55 -12.65 -3.83 13.52
C LEU A 55 -13.04 -3.26 14.89
N VAL A 56 -14.00 -3.86 15.58
CA VAL A 56 -14.47 -3.33 16.88
C VAL A 56 -13.43 -3.50 17.99
N THR A 57 -12.59 -4.53 17.90
CA THR A 57 -11.46 -4.74 18.82
C THR A 57 -10.20 -3.99 18.40
N LYS A 58 -10.20 -3.33 17.23
CA LYS A 58 -9.06 -2.66 16.59
C LYS A 58 -7.86 -3.58 16.33
N ARG A 59 -8.09 -4.89 16.24
CA ARG A 59 -7.02 -5.86 16.00
C ARG A 59 -6.42 -5.74 14.59
N ASP A 60 -7.22 -5.29 13.64
CA ASP A 60 -6.83 -4.98 12.25
C ASP A 60 -6.10 -3.64 12.09
N GLN A 61 -6.03 -2.83 13.14
CA GLN A 61 -5.33 -1.53 13.16
C GLN A 61 -3.95 -1.61 13.83
N GLN A 62 -3.57 -2.77 14.35
CA GLN A 62 -2.27 -2.96 15.00
C GLN A 62 -1.18 -3.14 13.96
N THR A 63 -0.06 -2.43 14.14
CA THR A 63 1.12 -2.53 13.27
C THR A 63 2.28 -3.22 14.01
N PRO A 64 3.20 -3.89 13.30
CA PRO A 64 4.36 -4.51 13.92
C PRO A 64 5.28 -3.48 14.60
N ALA A 65 6.02 -3.93 15.63
CA ALA A 65 7.07 -3.11 16.23
C ALA A 65 8.09 -2.67 15.17
N GLY A 66 8.46 -1.40 15.18
CA GLY A 66 9.35 -0.81 14.17
C GLY A 66 8.64 -0.32 12.91
N TRP A 67 7.33 -0.52 12.77
CA TRP A 67 6.54 0.14 11.73
C TRP A 67 6.29 1.61 12.10
N SER A 68 7.18 2.49 11.66
CA SER A 68 6.97 3.94 11.70
C SER A 68 6.32 4.36 10.38
N VAL A 69 5.07 4.84 10.43
CA VAL A 69 4.55 5.64 9.33
C VAL A 69 5.30 6.97 9.39
N PRO A 70 5.94 7.46 8.32
CA PRO A 70 6.36 8.85 8.28
C PRO A 70 5.11 9.70 8.54
N ASP A 71 5.20 10.72 9.39
CA ASP A 71 4.08 11.63 9.66
C ASP A 71 3.62 12.29 8.34
N SER A 72 2.72 11.64 7.63
CA SER A 72 1.94 12.23 6.55
C SER A 72 0.85 13.04 7.21
N GLY A 73 1.23 14.19 7.77
CA GLY A 73 0.36 15.11 8.50
C GLY A 73 -1.02 15.22 7.84
N HIS A 74 -2.00 14.63 8.49
CA HIS A 74 -3.43 14.86 8.28
C HIS A 74 -3.93 15.63 9.49
#